data_AF-A0A958J5W7-F1
#
_entry.id   AF-A0A958J5W7-F1
#
_cell.length_a   1.000
_cell.length_b   1.000
_cell.length_c   1.000
_cell.angle_alpha   90.00
_cell.angle_beta   90.00
_cell.angle_gamma   90.00
#
_symmetry.space_group_name_H-M   'P 1'
#
loop_
_entity.id
_entity.type
_entity.pdbx_description
1 polymer ?
#
loop_
_entity_poly.entity_id
_entity_poly.type
_entity_poly.pdbx_seq_one_letter_code
_entity_poly.pdbx_strand_id
1 'polypeptide(L)' 'GIDCFLAAEKVGPAGKVIGIDMTPAMIAKARANAALGGYAQVDFRQGEA' A
#
# COMPACT_ATOMS: atom_id res chain seq x y z
N GLY A 1 -3.34 -5.99 -0.29
CA GLY A 1 -1.87 -5.85 -0.28
C GLY A 1 -1.28 -6.00 -1.66
N ILE A 2 -1.23 -7.22 -2.20
CA ILE A 2 -0.71 -7.52 -3.55
C ILE A 2 -1.36 -6.65 -4.64
N ASP A 3 -2.68 -6.47 -4.59
CA ASP A 3 -3.39 -5.66 -5.59
C ASP A 3 -2.96 -4.19 -5.59
N CYS A 4 -2.57 -3.66 -4.43
CA CYS A 4 -2.05 -2.29 -4.34
C CYS A 4 -0.70 -2.16 -5.05
N PHE A 5 0.15 -3.19 -4.99
CA PHE A 5 1.44 -3.19 -5.70
C PHE A 5 1.25 -3.37 -7.21
N LEU A 6 0.32 -4.25 -7.63
CA LEU A 6 -0.06 -4.36 -9.04
C LEU A 6 -0.68 -3.07 -9.58
N ALA A 7 -1.48 -2.37 -8.78
CA ALA A 7 -2.00 -1.06 -9.13
C ALA A 7 -0.88 -0.02 -9.22
N ALA A 8 0.12 -0.07 -8.33
CA ALA A 8 1.26 0.85 -8.32
C ALA A 8 2.08 0.79 -9.61
N GLU A 9 2.29 -0.42 -10.14
CA GLU A 9 2.92 -0.65 -11.45
C GLU A 9 2.11 -0.01 -12.58
N LYS A 10 0.77 -0.15 -12.55
CA LYS A 10 -0.11 0.39 -13.60
C LYS A 10 -0.21 1.91 -13.61
N VAL A 11 -0.28 2.53 -12.43
CA VAL A 11 -0.39 3.99 -12.31
C VAL A 11 0.96 4.69 -12.45
N GLY A 12 2.06 3.93 -12.36
CA GLY A 12 3.42 4.45 -12.45
C GLY A 12 3.81 5.34 -11.26
N PRO A 13 5.03 5.92 -11.29
CA PRO A 13 5.57 6.71 -10.19
C PRO A 13 4.85 8.05 -9.97
N ALA A 14 4.16 8.58 -10.99
CA ALA A 14 3.35 9.79 -10.88
C ALA A 14 1.93 9.52 -10.36
N GLY A 15 1.52 8.26 -10.30
CA GLY A 15 0.22 7.85 -9.78
C GLY A 15 0.20 7.80 -8.25
N LYS A 16 -0.94 7.38 -7.70
CA LYS A 16 -1.09 7.16 -6.27
C LYS A 16 -2.02 5.98 -6.00
N VAL A 17 -1.65 5.13 -5.05
CA VAL A 17 -2.47 4.00 -4.59
C VAL A 17 -2.65 4.11 -3.08
N ILE A 18 -3.90 3.95 -2.62
CA ILE A 18 -4.23 3.93 -1.21
C ILE A 18 -4.87 2.57 -0.89
N GLY A 19 -4.23 1.80 -0.02
CA GLY A 19 -4.77 0.55 0.51
C GLY A 19 -5.38 0.78 1.89
N ILE A 20 -6.61 0.29 2.10
CA ILE A 20 -7.27 0.33 3.40
C ILE A 20 -7.30 -1.08 4.00
N ASP A 21 -6.92 -1.19 5.27
CA ASP A 21 -6.98 -2.45 6.02
C ASP A 21 -7.47 -2.18 7.44
N MET A 22 -8.04 -3.20 8.09
CA MET A 22 -8.74 -3.03 9.37
C MET A 22 -7.80 -3.25 10.56
N THR A 23 -6.75 -4.06 10.41
CA THR A 23 -5.89 -4.43 11.54
C THR A 23 -4.55 -3.70 11.52
N PRO A 24 -4.05 -3.22 12.67
CA PRO A 24 -2.73 -2.59 12.76
C PRO A 24 -1.60 -3.50 12.25
N ALA A 25 -1.71 -4.81 12.49
CA ALA A 25 -0.73 -5.80 12.04
C ALA A 25 -0.64 -5.89 10.51
N MET A 26 -1.78 -5.89 9.81
CA MET A 26 -1.78 -5.90 8.35
C MET A 26 -1.27 -4.58 7.77
N ILE A 27 -1.61 -3.44 8.38
CA ILE A 27 -1.05 -2.13 7.99
C ILE A 27 0.46 -2.09 8.13
N ALA A 28 1.01 -2.56 9.26
CA ALA A 28 2.44 -2.60 9.49
C ALA A 28 3.16 -3.47 8.45
N LYS A 29 2.62 -4.68 8.20
CA LYS A 29 3.14 -5.59 7.17
C LYS A 29 3.10 -4.98 5.78
N ALA A 30 2.00 -4.33 5.42
CA ALA A 30 1.82 -3.72 4.10
C ALA A 30 2.78 -2.54 3.86
N ARG A 31 2.98 -1.69 4.87
CA ARG A 31 3.96 -0.58 4.82
C ARG A 31 5.39 -1.08 4.70
N ALA A 32 5.76 -2.11 5.46
CA ALA A 32 7.09 -2.72 5.35
C ALA A 32 7.35 -3.26 3.93
N ASN A 33 6.36 -3.93 3.34
CA ASN A 33 6.46 -4.43 1.97
C ASN A 33 6.53 -3.31 0.94
N ALA A 34 5.79 -2.20 1.11
CA ALA A 34 5.87 -1.04 0.23
C ALA A 34 7.28 -0.42 0.25
N ALA A 35 7.85 -0.26 1.44
CA ALA A 35 9.20 0.26 1.61
C ALA A 35 10.25 -0.68 1.00
N LEU A 36 10.16 -1.98 1.26
CA LEU A 36 11.07 -2.99 0.69
C LEU A 36 10.98 -3.05 -0.84
N GLY A 37 9.78 -2.89 -1.40
CA GLY A 37 9.53 -2.90 -2.84
C GLY A 37 9.76 -1.56 -3.54
N GLY A 38 10.15 -0.50 -2.83
CA GLY A 38 10.39 0.82 -3.41
C GLY A 38 9.13 1.55 -3.90
N TYR A 39 7.95 1.16 -3.43
CA TYR A 39 6.66 1.72 -3.84
C TYR A 39 6.32 3.01 -3.06
N ALA A 40 7.05 4.09 -3.33
CA ALA A 40 6.86 5.38 -2.67
C ALA A 40 5.46 6.01 -2.92
N GLN A 41 4.78 5.60 -4.00
CA GLN A 41 3.45 6.08 -4.36
C GLN A 41 2.29 5.28 -3.72
N VAL A 42 2.60 4.28 -2.88
CA VAL A 42 1.61 3.44 -2.18
C VAL A 42 1.52 3.84 -0.71
N ASP A 43 0.32 4.19 -0.26
CA ASP A 43 0.02 4.52 1.13
C ASP A 43 -0.98 3.51 1.71
N PHE A 44 -0.70 2.99 2.90
CA PHE A 44 -1.61 2.09 3.61
C PHE A 44 -2.17 2.77 4.85
N ARG A 45 -3.51 2.80 4.96
CA ARG A 45 -4.23 3.47 6.04
C ARG A 45 -5.13 2.48 6.76
N GLN A 46 -5.16 2.60 8.09
CA GLN A 46 -6.08 1.82 8.89
C GLN A 46 -7.49 2.38 8.70
N GLY A 47 -8.43 1.51 8.33
CA GLY A 47 -9.85 1.81 8.32
C GLY A 47 -10.44 1.64 9.72
N GLU A 48 -11.47 2.42 10.03
CA GLU A 48 -12.32 2.22 11.20
C GLU A 48 -13.59 1.48 10.74
N ALA A 49 -14.12 0.62 11.61
CA ALA A 49 -15.33 -0.16 11.37
C ALA A 49 -16.50 0.42 12.16
#